data_AF-A0A3N0YIA0-F1
#
_entry.id   AF-A0A3N0YIA0-F1
#
_cell.length_a   1.000
_cell.length_b   1.000
_cell.length_c   1.000
_cell.angle_alpha   90.00
_cell.angle_beta   90.00
_cell.angle_gamma   90.00
#
_symmetry.space_group_name_H-M   'P 1'
#
loop_
_entity.id
_entity.type
_entity.pdbx_description
1 polymer ?
#
loop_
_entity_poly.entity_id
_entity_poly.type
_entity_poly.pdbx_seq_one_letter_code
_entity_poly.pdbx_strand_id
1 'polypeptide(L)'
;MGKRKDLSEFDKGQIVMARQLGQSISKTAALVGCSRSAVVNIFQKWSNEGAVVNWRQSHGLSRLIDARGERRLARVVRSNRRATVAQTAQEVNAGSDRKVSEYTVHHSLLRMGLHSRRQVRVPMLTPVHLRKCQQWTLENQNWTTEQWKTVVWS
;
A
#
# COMPACT_ATOMS: atom_id res chain seq x y z
N MET A 1 14.45 31.27 7.10
CA MET A 1 13.03 31.69 7.20
C MET A 1 12.16 30.45 7.30
N GLY A 2 11.52 30.20 8.44
CA GLY A 2 10.68 29.02 8.65
C GLY A 2 9.41 29.06 7.81
N LYS A 3 8.98 27.90 7.28
CA LYS A 3 7.71 27.77 6.57
C LYS A 3 6.57 28.14 7.53
N ARG A 4 5.79 29.17 7.19
CA ARG A 4 4.58 29.53 7.95
C ARG A 4 3.55 28.42 7.81
N LYS A 5 2.77 28.20 8.87
CA LYS A 5 1.64 27.27 8.88
C LYS A 5 0.67 27.64 7.75
N ASP A 6 0.19 26.66 7.01
CA ASP A 6 -0.85 26.86 5.99
C ASP A 6 -2.10 27.46 6.66
N LEU A 7 -2.77 28.38 5.97
CA LEU A 7 -4.05 28.95 6.40
C LEU A 7 -5.10 27.83 6.52
N SER A 8 -5.97 27.92 7.52
CA SER A 8 -7.04 26.93 7.67
C SER A 8 -8.04 27.05 6.52
N GLU A 9 -8.78 25.97 6.24
CA GLU A 9 -9.82 26.01 5.21
C GLU A 9 -10.89 27.09 5.50
N PHE A 10 -11.15 27.34 6.79
CA PHE A 10 -12.02 28.43 7.23
C PHE A 10 -11.47 29.81 6.87
N ASP A 11 -10.19 30.07 7.18
CA ASP A 11 -9.52 31.35 6.86
C ASP A 11 -9.53 31.62 5.35
N LYS A 12 -9.27 30.58 4.55
CA LYS A 12 -9.33 30.69 3.10
C LYS A 12 -10.75 30.94 2.59
N GLY A 13 -11.76 30.33 3.22
CA GLY A 13 -13.17 30.59 2.94
C GLY A 13 -13.56 32.04 3.21
N GLN A 14 -13.10 32.61 4.34
CA GLN A 14 -13.28 34.03 4.66
C GLN A 14 -12.63 34.95 3.63
N ILE A 15 -11.44 34.60 3.14
CA ILE A 15 -10.76 35.34 2.06
C ILE A 15 -11.62 35.38 0.79
N VAL A 16 -12.14 34.24 0.36
CA VAL A 16 -12.97 34.15 -0.85
C VAL A 16 -14.26 34.96 -0.68
N MET A 17 -14.94 34.80 0.45
CA MET A 17 -16.18 35.52 0.75
C MET A 17 -15.97 37.04 0.79
N ALA A 18 -14.95 37.52 1.51
CA ALA A 18 -14.65 38.95 1.60
C ALA A 18 -14.31 39.56 0.23
N ARG A 19 -13.62 38.81 -0.63
CA ARG A 19 -13.28 39.25 -1.99
C ARG A 19 -14.49 39.26 -2.92
N GLN A 20 -15.40 38.28 -2.82
CA GLN A 20 -16.67 38.30 -3.55
C GLN A 20 -17.56 39.48 -3.15
N LEU A 21 -17.55 39.86 -1.87
CA LEU A 21 -18.26 41.03 -1.34
C LEU A 21 -17.58 42.37 -1.68
N GLY A 22 -16.57 42.38 -2.56
CA GLY A 22 -15.92 43.60 -3.05
C GLY A 22 -14.94 44.25 -2.07
N GLN A 23 -14.57 43.59 -0.97
CA GLN A 23 -13.61 44.17 -0.01
C GLN A 23 -12.19 44.26 -0.59
N SER A 24 -11.45 45.28 -0.18
CA SER A 24 -10.06 45.46 -0.62
C SER A 24 -9.15 44.35 -0.10
N ILE A 25 -8.06 44.09 -0.83
CA ILE A 25 -7.06 43.06 -0.48
C ILE A 25 -6.47 43.34 0.91
N SER A 26 -6.16 44.60 1.20
CA SER A 26 -5.57 44.99 2.50
C SER A 26 -6.55 44.78 3.65
N LYS A 27 -7.84 45.09 3.46
CA LYS A 27 -8.88 44.90 4.48
C LYS A 27 -9.11 43.41 4.76
N THR A 28 -9.12 42.60 3.70
CA THR A 28 -9.25 41.13 3.81
C THR A 28 -8.04 40.50 4.51
N ALA A 29 -6.83 40.97 4.18
CA ALA A 29 -5.59 40.50 4.79
C ALA A 29 -5.56 40.82 6.30
N ALA A 30 -6.00 42.02 6.70
CA ALA A 30 -6.10 42.42 8.09
C ALA A 30 -7.17 41.60 8.86
N LEU A 31 -8.33 41.35 8.24
CA LEU A 31 -9.42 40.56 8.83
C LEU A 31 -8.97 39.14 9.18
N VAL A 32 -8.27 38.48 8.26
CA VAL A 32 -7.84 37.08 8.38
C VAL A 32 -6.46 36.96 9.06
N GLY A 33 -5.76 38.08 9.26
CA GLY A 33 -4.41 38.09 9.85
C GLY A 33 -3.34 37.47 8.94
N CYS A 34 -3.49 37.58 7.61
CA CYS A 34 -2.56 37.00 6.63
C CYS A 34 -1.87 38.07 5.76
N SER A 35 -0.91 37.67 4.92
CA SER A 35 -0.27 38.62 3.99
C SER A 35 -1.18 38.96 2.82
N ARG A 36 -1.03 40.17 2.25
CA ARG A 36 -1.72 40.58 1.02
C ARG A 36 -1.50 39.60 -0.14
N SER A 37 -0.29 39.04 -0.24
CA SER A 37 0.04 38.02 -1.24
C SER A 37 -0.72 36.71 -1.05
N ALA A 38 -0.98 36.29 0.20
CA ALA A 38 -1.77 35.10 0.48
C ALA A 38 -3.22 35.27 0.01
N VAL A 39 -3.81 36.45 0.28
CA VAL A 39 -5.16 36.81 -0.20
C VAL A 39 -5.26 36.72 -1.71
N VAL A 40 -4.31 37.32 -2.43
CA VAL A 40 -4.28 37.30 -3.91
C VAL A 40 -4.14 35.87 -4.42
N ASN A 41 -3.18 35.11 -3.91
CA ASN A 41 -2.92 33.75 -4.37
C ASN A 41 -4.11 32.81 -4.12
N ILE A 42 -4.77 32.90 -2.95
CA ILE A 42 -5.93 32.07 -2.62
C ILE A 42 -7.11 32.44 -3.50
N PHE A 43 -7.40 33.73 -3.66
CA PHE A 43 -8.53 34.17 -4.46
C PHE A 43 -8.35 33.81 -5.94
N GLN A 44 -7.14 33.96 -6.48
CA GLN A 44 -6.83 33.60 -7.86
C GLN A 44 -6.88 32.09 -8.08
N LYS A 45 -6.38 31.31 -7.12
CA LYS A 45 -6.51 29.85 -7.14
C LYS A 45 -7.97 29.40 -7.13
N TRP A 46 -8.79 29.97 -6.25
CA TRP A 46 -10.22 29.72 -6.22
C TRP A 46 -10.91 30.11 -7.52
N SER A 47 -10.57 31.26 -8.10
CA SER A 47 -11.14 31.73 -9.37
C SER A 47 -10.81 30.81 -10.56
N ASN A 48 -9.65 30.14 -10.53
CA ASN A 48 -9.21 29.27 -11.61
C ASN A 48 -9.67 27.81 -11.42
N GLU A 49 -9.67 27.31 -10.19
CA GLU A 49 -9.90 25.89 -9.87
C GLU A 49 -11.30 25.62 -9.27
N GLY A 50 -12.06 26.64 -8.90
CA GLY A 50 -13.39 26.54 -8.29
C GLY A 50 -13.40 26.02 -6.84
N ALA A 51 -12.24 25.65 -6.29
CA ALA A 51 -12.09 25.09 -4.95
C ALA A 51 -11.09 25.90 -4.10
N VAL A 52 -11.44 26.11 -2.84
CA VAL A 52 -10.58 26.75 -1.81
C VAL A 52 -9.55 25.75 -1.25
N VAL A 53 -9.82 24.46 -1.45
CA VAL A 53 -9.06 23.35 -0.87
C VAL A 53 -7.71 23.23 -1.54
N ASN A 54 -6.67 23.10 -0.72
CA ASN A 54 -5.35 22.76 -1.22
C ASN A 54 -5.32 21.29 -1.65
N TRP A 55 -5.69 21.00 -2.90
CA TRP A 55 -5.28 19.78 -3.59
C TRP A 55 -3.77 19.84 -3.85
N ARG A 56 -2.96 19.76 -2.78
CA ARG A 56 -1.58 19.34 -2.99
C ARG A 56 -1.70 17.89 -3.40
N GLN A 57 -1.59 17.62 -4.70
CA GLN A 57 -1.10 16.33 -5.15
C GLN A 57 0.25 16.19 -4.45
N SER A 58 0.25 15.48 -3.32
CA SER A 58 1.47 15.19 -2.60
C SER A 58 2.24 14.26 -3.52
N HIS A 59 3.10 14.86 -4.35
CA HIS A 59 4.14 14.14 -5.06
C HIS A 59 5.12 13.69 -3.97
N GLY A 60 4.75 12.62 -3.28
CA GLY A 60 5.62 11.94 -2.34
C GLY A 60 6.90 11.51 -3.04
N LEU A 61 7.91 11.18 -2.24
CA LEU A 61 9.15 10.64 -2.78
C LEU A 61 8.86 9.41 -3.65
N SER A 62 9.46 9.35 -4.84
CA SER A 62 9.31 8.19 -5.71
C SER A 62 9.82 6.93 -5.00
N ARG A 63 9.12 5.81 -5.21
CA ARG A 63 9.44 4.55 -4.54
C ARG A 63 10.82 4.06 -4.97
N LEU A 64 11.62 3.57 -4.02
CA LEU A 64 12.92 2.98 -4.32
C LEU A 64 12.77 1.71 -5.19
N ILE A 65 11.74 0.91 -4.89
CA ILE A 65 11.32 -0.24 -5.69
C ILE A 65 10.16 0.21 -6.57
N ASP A 66 10.38 0.17 -7.88
CA ASP A 66 9.38 0.46 -8.90
C ASP A 66 8.46 -0.76 -9.15
N ALA A 67 7.45 -0.60 -10.01
CA ALA A 67 6.53 -1.69 -10.34
C ALA A 67 7.22 -2.90 -10.98
N ARG A 68 8.38 -2.71 -11.64
CA ARG A 68 9.19 -3.81 -12.17
C ARG A 68 9.94 -4.54 -11.06
N GLY A 69 10.53 -3.78 -10.13
CA GLY A 69 11.17 -4.29 -8.92
C GLY A 69 10.21 -5.11 -8.05
N GLU A 70 8.97 -4.64 -7.85
CA GLU A 70 7.95 -5.39 -7.11
C GLU A 70 7.61 -6.73 -7.79
N ARG A 71 7.49 -6.77 -9.11
CA ARG A 71 7.27 -8.02 -9.87
C ARG A 71 8.46 -8.98 -9.74
N ARG A 72 9.69 -8.47 -9.76
CA ARG A 72 10.89 -9.29 -9.56
C ARG A 72 10.95 -9.83 -8.13
N LEU A 73 10.66 -8.99 -7.14
CA LEU A 73 10.60 -9.38 -5.73
C LEU A 73 9.56 -10.48 -5.49
N ALA A 74 8.37 -10.37 -6.10
CA ALA A 74 7.35 -11.42 -6.03
C ALA A 74 7.85 -12.77 -6.58
N ARG A 75 8.64 -12.75 -7.66
CA ARG A 75 9.19 -13.97 -8.27
C ARG A 75 10.21 -14.63 -7.36
N VAL A 76 11.14 -13.86 -6.79
CA VAL A 76 12.15 -14.35 -5.84
C VAL A 76 11.48 -15.04 -4.64
N VAL A 77 10.51 -14.37 -4.01
CA VAL A 77 9.79 -14.93 -2.87
C VAL A 77 8.97 -16.17 -3.24
N ARG A 78 8.41 -16.22 -4.46
CA ARG A 78 7.66 -17.38 -4.92
C ARG A 78 8.55 -18.60 -5.14
N SER A 79 9.77 -18.40 -5.64
CA SER A 79 10.77 -19.47 -5.83
C SER A 79 11.27 -20.02 -4.50
N ASN A 80 11.53 -19.15 -3.51
CA ASN A 80 11.97 -19.57 -2.17
C ASN A 80 11.10 -18.96 -1.07
N ARG A 81 9.96 -19.61 -0.80
CA ARG A 81 8.98 -19.14 0.22
C ARG A 81 9.51 -19.17 1.66
N ARG A 82 10.66 -19.80 1.90
CA ARG A 82 11.31 -19.91 3.22
C ARG A 82 12.47 -18.94 3.39
N ALA A 83 12.83 -18.18 2.34
CA ALA A 83 13.94 -17.24 2.40
C ALA A 83 13.69 -16.16 3.46
N THR A 84 14.77 -15.75 4.13
CA THR A 84 14.72 -14.57 5.00
C THR A 84 14.67 -13.29 4.17
N VAL A 85 14.28 -12.17 4.80
CA VAL A 85 14.32 -10.87 4.14
C VAL A 85 15.74 -10.52 3.70
N ALA A 86 16.76 -10.86 4.49
CA ALA A 86 18.17 -10.68 4.15
C ALA A 86 18.57 -11.45 2.88
N GLN A 87 18.23 -12.75 2.81
CA GLN A 87 18.49 -13.57 1.63
C GLN A 87 17.76 -13.04 0.39
N THR A 88 16.49 -12.64 0.56
CA THR A 88 15.70 -12.02 -0.50
C THR A 88 16.32 -10.71 -0.98
N ALA A 89 16.81 -9.87 -0.07
CA ALA A 89 17.49 -8.62 -0.41
C ALA A 89 18.80 -8.88 -1.16
N GLN A 90 19.59 -9.87 -0.74
CA GLN A 90 20.82 -10.27 -1.41
C GLN A 90 20.54 -10.73 -2.85
N GLU A 91 19.55 -11.61 -3.05
CA GLU A 91 19.16 -12.08 -4.38
C GLU A 91 18.61 -10.95 -5.25
N VAL A 92 17.83 -10.05 -4.66
CA VAL A 92 17.34 -8.87 -5.38
C VAL A 92 18.49 -7.93 -5.77
N ASN A 93 19.48 -7.77 -4.91
CA ASN A 93 20.64 -6.91 -5.15
C ASN A 93 21.68 -7.53 -6.10
N ALA A 94 21.74 -8.85 -6.23
CA ALA A 94 22.73 -9.55 -7.07
C ALA A 94 22.65 -9.18 -8.56
N GLY A 95 21.50 -8.69 -9.03
CA GLY A 95 21.27 -8.30 -10.43
C GLY A 95 20.81 -6.85 -10.61
N SER A 96 21.08 -5.97 -9.65
CA SER A 96 20.69 -4.55 -9.71
C SER A 96 21.82 -3.62 -9.32
N ASP A 97 21.95 -2.53 -10.10
CA ASP A 97 22.88 -1.41 -9.81
C ASP A 97 22.44 -0.64 -8.56
N ARG A 98 21.13 -0.59 -8.29
CA ARG A 98 20.56 0.09 -7.15
C ARG A 98 20.33 -0.89 -6.01
N LYS A 99 21.20 -0.84 -5.01
CA LYS A 99 21.08 -1.70 -3.82
C LYS A 99 19.88 -1.28 -2.97
N VAL A 100 19.09 -2.27 -2.58
CA VAL A 100 17.91 -2.14 -1.74
C VAL A 100 18.24 -2.67 -0.35
N SER A 101 17.89 -1.92 0.69
CA SER A 101 18.06 -2.36 2.08
C SER A 101 17.01 -3.42 2.46
N GLU A 102 17.32 -4.25 3.46
CA GLU A 102 16.39 -5.24 4.00
C GLU A 102 15.08 -4.59 4.48
N TYR A 103 15.18 -3.42 5.12
CA TYR A 103 14.04 -2.62 5.56
C TYR A 103 13.10 -2.29 4.38
N THR A 104 13.67 -1.85 3.25
CA THR A 104 12.88 -1.49 2.07
C THR A 104 12.22 -2.72 1.45
N VAL A 105 12.95 -3.85 1.38
CA VAL A 105 12.40 -5.13 0.91
C VAL A 105 11.22 -5.54 1.79
N HIS A 106 11.39 -5.53 3.12
CA HIS A 106 10.34 -5.89 4.07
C HIS A 106 9.08 -5.05 3.90
N HIS A 107 9.20 -3.72 3.85
CA HIS A 107 8.04 -2.84 3.65
C HIS A 107 7.39 -3.01 2.27
N SER A 108 8.17 -3.32 1.24
CA SER A 108 7.62 -3.63 -0.06
C SER A 108 6.81 -4.93 -0.05
N LEU A 109 7.28 -5.97 0.65
CA LEU A 109 6.56 -7.23 0.81
C LEU A 109 5.23 -7.02 1.54
N LEU A 110 5.23 -6.29 2.65
CA LEU A 110 4.01 -5.97 3.39
C LEU A 110 3.01 -5.20 2.53
N ARG A 111 3.47 -4.20 1.76
CA ARG A 111 2.62 -3.45 0.83
C ARG A 111 2.01 -4.35 -0.25
N MET A 112 2.74 -5.36 -0.69
CA MET A 112 2.26 -6.38 -1.63
C MET A 112 1.35 -7.44 -0.98
N GLY A 113 1.10 -7.36 0.33
CA GLY A 113 0.29 -8.32 1.08
C GLY A 113 1.03 -9.62 1.46
N LEU A 114 2.34 -9.68 1.25
CA LEU A 114 3.17 -10.84 1.57
C LEU A 114 3.63 -10.76 3.03
N HIS A 115 3.24 -11.76 3.81
CA HIS A 115 3.53 -11.84 5.24
C HIS A 115 4.30 -13.12 5.54
N SER A 116 5.20 -13.05 6.51
CA SER A 116 5.81 -14.25 7.08
C SER A 116 4.75 -15.09 7.78
N ARG A 117 4.73 -16.40 7.49
CA ARG A 117 3.82 -17.36 8.11
C ARG A 117 4.59 -18.63 8.44
N ARG A 118 4.25 -19.24 9.57
CA ARG A 118 4.77 -20.55 9.95
C ARG A 118 4.03 -21.63 9.19
N GLN A 119 4.76 -22.50 8.50
CA GLN A 119 4.16 -23.66 7.83
C GLN A 119 3.57 -24.63 8.88
N VAL A 120 2.41 -25.19 8.57
CA VAL A 120 1.79 -26.25 9.37
C VAL A 120 2.70 -27.48 9.36
N ARG A 121 2.99 -28.03 10.53
CA ARG A 121 3.74 -29.27 10.66
C ARG A 121 2.84 -30.43 10.24
N VAL A 122 3.24 -31.14 9.19
CA VAL A 122 2.52 -32.31 8.67
C VAL A 122 3.48 -33.50 8.72
N PRO A 123 3.01 -34.71 9.07
CA PRO A 123 3.82 -35.92 8.97
C PRO A 123 4.41 -36.08 7.57
N MET A 124 5.61 -36.64 7.48
CA MET A 124 6.23 -36.93 6.20
C MET A 124 5.49 -38.10 5.55
N LEU A 125 4.74 -37.83 4.49
CA LEU A 125 4.08 -38.85 3.70
C LEU A 125 5.03 -39.37 2.63
N THR A 126 5.16 -40.70 2.56
CA THR A 126 5.88 -41.34 1.45
C THR A 126 5.04 -41.28 0.18
N PRO A 127 5.65 -41.38 -1.02
CA PRO A 127 4.89 -41.46 -2.27
C PRO A 127 3.86 -42.60 -2.29
N VAL A 128 4.13 -43.70 -1.59
CA VAL A 128 3.21 -44.84 -1.46
C VAL A 128 1.98 -44.44 -0.63
N HIS A 129 2.16 -43.77 0.50
CA HIS A 129 1.04 -43.29 1.32
C HIS A 129 0.15 -42.33 0.52
N LEU A 130 0.76 -41.39 -0.22
CA LEU A 130 0.02 -40.43 -1.04
C LEU A 130 -0.86 -41.12 -2.08
N ARG A 131 -0.33 -42.12 -2.80
CA ARG A 131 -1.11 -42.89 -3.79
C ARG A 131 -2.27 -43.64 -3.16
N LYS A 132 -2.04 -44.32 -2.03
CA LYS A 132 -3.11 -45.06 -1.33
C LYS A 132 -4.22 -44.14 -0.85
N CYS A 133 -3.87 -43.02 -0.22
CA CYS A 133 -4.85 -42.02 0.22
C CYS A 133 -5.62 -41.46 -0.99
N GLN A 134 -4.94 -41.16 -2.09
CA GLN A 134 -5.58 -40.64 -3.30
C GLN A 134 -6.54 -41.68 -3.91
N GLN A 135 -6.11 -42.92 -4.05
CA GLN A 135 -6.92 -44.00 -4.58
C GLN A 135 -8.18 -44.22 -3.71
N TRP A 136 -8.01 -44.28 -2.40
CA TRP A 136 -9.12 -44.37 -1.44
C TRP A 136 -10.10 -43.21 -1.58
N THR A 137 -9.62 -41.97 -1.73
CA THR A 137 -10.52 -40.82 -1.94
C THR A 137 -11.27 -40.88 -3.26
N LEU A 138 -10.66 -41.43 -4.32
CA LEU A 138 -11.30 -41.54 -5.63
C LEU A 138 -12.36 -42.66 -5.66
N GLU A 139 -12.04 -43.83 -5.09
CA GLU A 139 -12.95 -44.98 -4.97
C GLU A 139 -14.20 -44.61 -4.14
N ASN A 140 -14.01 -43.75 -3.14
CA ASN A 140 -15.06 -43.39 -2.19
C ASN A 140 -15.68 -42.00 -2.43
N GLN A 141 -15.33 -41.33 -3.53
CA GLN A 141 -15.79 -39.97 -3.83
C GLN A 141 -17.32 -39.86 -3.94
N ASN A 142 -17.96 -40.91 -4.49
CA ASN A 142 -19.39 -40.94 -4.77
C ASN A 142 -20.19 -41.76 -3.75
N TRP A 143 -19.62 -42.03 -2.58
CA TRP A 143 -20.28 -42.83 -1.57
C TRP A 143 -21.49 -42.12 -0.95
N THR A 144 -22.57 -42.89 -0.82
CA THR A 144 -23.80 -42.47 -0.17
C THR A 144 -23.65 -42.48 1.36
N THR A 145 -24.51 -41.73 2.06
CA THR A 145 -24.47 -41.63 3.52
C THR A 145 -24.58 -43.00 4.22
N GLU A 146 -25.35 -43.94 3.65
CA GLU A 146 -25.45 -45.30 4.20
C GLU A 146 -24.15 -46.10 4.05
N GLN A 147 -23.39 -45.89 2.97
CA GLN A 147 -22.06 -46.51 2.80
C GLN A 147 -21.05 -45.94 3.80
N TRP A 148 -21.09 -44.63 4.07
CA TRP A 148 -20.24 -44.02 5.08
C TRP A 148 -20.49 -44.56 6.50
N LYS A 149 -21.73 -44.94 6.83
CA LYS A 149 -22.05 -45.57 8.13
C LYS A 149 -21.38 -46.92 8.35
N THR A 150 -20.92 -47.58 7.27
CA THR A 150 -20.22 -48.88 7.37
C THR A 150 -18.72 -48.73 7.65
N VAL A 151 -18.15 -47.53 7.51
CA VAL A 151 -16.73 -47.28 7.76
C VAL A 151 -16.50 -46.96 9.23
N VAL A 152 -15.67 -47.76 9.90
CA VAL A 152 -15.34 -47.56 11.30
C VAL A 152 -14.04 -46.74 11.49
N TRP A 153 -13.07 -46.89 10.58
CA TRP A 153 -11.89 -46.03 10.46
C TRP A 153 -11.31 -46.11 9.04
N SER A 154 -10.60 -45.07 8.62
CA SER A 154 -9.88 -44.98 7.34
C SER A 154 -8.52 -44.31 7.52
#